data_AF-A0A176VKT9-F1
#
_entry.id   AF-A0A176VKT9-F1
#
_cell.length_a   1.000
_cell.length_b   1.000
_cell.length_c   1.000
_cell.angle_alpha   90.00
_cell.angle_beta   90.00
_cell.angle_gamma   90.00
#
_symmetry.space_group_name_H-M   'P 1'
#
loop_
_entity.id
_entity.type
_entity.pdbx_description
1 polymer ?
#
loop_
_entity_poly.entity_id
_entity_poly.type
_entity_poly.pdbx_seq_one_letter_code
_entity_poly.pdbx_strand_id
1 'polypeptide(L)'
;MATENLAPIYPPNFEAETLLIMSPADEHPSSPSPAGSFSEFMTGLLQSLLSNENQLGCPFTREFCVALLRTDDVGYGNEGNEEPFSEKGVPKYPLYKYIGRGLSEWISTGKFSRTMEPMEGISEDEGTSAKIEGWTKKVVEIGVHLKEDVKRYSTFEEMLEIEGLSSVLPEVTTIKEGVQVYRKFYSEAREKEAGVVGIHVQHRVNPRQPFELLYDILKELHVEGIRALLGMRSTMGSITDTLPPPTSMLLSAFSIVNNETVPGSKLTVGARALSKHVHRCSNGWWGMFTGSEPAKNELSFLKLQNMIEDAIWMNVHVVPVPVFEIRVRGGYGARWSLDGSQFRGFLEPPMEEGYLHKWRH
;
A
#
# COMPACT_ATOMS: atom_id res chain seq x y z
N MET A 1 -10.43 -50.32 -38.59
CA MET A 1 -9.62 -49.10 -38.35
C MET A 1 -10.06 -48.06 -39.38
N ALA A 2 -10.11 -46.80 -38.95
CA ALA A 2 -10.60 -45.59 -39.63
C ALA A 2 -12.05 -45.22 -39.30
N THR A 3 -12.20 -44.53 -38.17
CA THR A 3 -13.32 -43.65 -37.82
C THR A 3 -13.22 -42.36 -38.63
N GLU A 4 -14.28 -42.02 -39.36
CA GLU A 4 -14.45 -40.73 -40.01
C GLU A 4 -14.72 -39.61 -38.99
N ASN A 5 -14.10 -38.46 -39.23
CA ASN A 5 -14.33 -37.20 -38.54
C ASN A 5 -15.76 -36.70 -38.75
N LEU A 6 -16.49 -36.44 -37.66
CA LEU A 6 -17.62 -35.53 -37.65
C LEU A 6 -17.38 -34.48 -36.56
N ALA A 7 -17.21 -33.23 -37.01
CA ALA A 7 -17.11 -32.05 -36.15
C ALA A 7 -18.42 -31.86 -35.35
N PRO A 8 -18.35 -31.50 -34.06
CA PRO A 8 -19.55 -31.21 -33.30
C PRO A 8 -20.19 -29.89 -33.76
N ILE A 9 -21.43 -30.01 -34.19
CA ILE A 9 -22.36 -28.92 -34.48
C ILE A 9 -22.70 -28.25 -33.14
N TYR A 10 -22.35 -26.97 -32.96
CA TYR A 10 -22.84 -26.18 -31.83
C TYR A 10 -24.25 -25.67 -32.13
N PRO A 11 -25.23 -25.85 -31.22
CA PRO A 11 -26.49 -25.15 -31.31
C PRO A 11 -26.31 -23.67 -30.94
N PRO A 12 -27.00 -22.73 -31.61
CA PRO A 12 -26.98 -21.31 -31.26
C PRO A 12 -27.96 -21.00 -30.12
N ASN A 13 -27.58 -20.02 -29.29
CA ASN A 13 -28.31 -19.43 -28.16
C ASN A 13 -28.14 -20.15 -26.82
N PHE A 14 -27.13 -19.72 -26.06
CA PHE A 14 -27.03 -19.93 -24.62
C PHE A 14 -26.79 -18.57 -23.96
N GLU A 15 -27.85 -17.93 -23.51
CA GLU A 15 -27.78 -16.82 -22.55
C GLU A 15 -27.85 -17.44 -21.16
N ALA A 16 -26.71 -17.57 -20.48
CA ALA A 16 -26.66 -17.94 -19.07
C ALA A 16 -25.43 -17.32 -18.41
N GLU A 17 -25.67 -16.35 -17.51
CA GLU A 17 -24.71 -15.92 -16.49
C GLU A 17 -24.30 -17.15 -15.69
N THR A 18 -23.02 -17.54 -15.72
CA THR A 18 -22.55 -18.78 -15.07
C THR A 18 -21.55 -18.43 -13.98
N LEU A 19 -21.92 -18.59 -12.71
CA LEU A 19 -21.01 -18.39 -11.57
C LEU A 19 -19.93 -19.50 -11.57
N LEU A 20 -18.64 -19.15 -11.62
CA LEU A 20 -17.53 -20.11 -11.49
C LEU A 20 -16.97 -20.04 -10.06
N ILE A 21 -16.87 -21.18 -9.37
CA ILE A 21 -16.28 -21.25 -8.03
C ILE A 21 -14.90 -21.93 -8.13
N MET A 22 -13.84 -21.18 -7.87
CA MET A 22 -12.47 -21.72 -7.84
C MET A 22 -12.01 -21.98 -6.40
N SER A 23 -11.43 -23.16 -6.21
CA SER A 23 -10.68 -23.56 -5.01
C SER A 23 -9.32 -22.85 -4.95
N PRO A 24 -8.77 -22.60 -3.76
CA PRO A 24 -7.34 -22.61 -3.53
C PRO A 24 -6.89 -24.05 -3.25
N ALA A 25 -6.09 -24.63 -4.13
CA ALA A 25 -5.48 -25.94 -3.92
C ALA A 25 -3.96 -25.91 -4.17
N ASP A 26 -3.27 -26.56 -3.24
CA ASP A 26 -1.94 -27.19 -3.27
C ASP A 26 -0.67 -26.32 -3.08
N GLU A 27 0.01 -26.61 -1.96
CA GLU A 27 1.39 -26.26 -1.57
C GLU A 27 2.39 -26.66 -2.68
N HIS A 28 3.46 -25.96 -3.12
CA HIS A 28 4.31 -24.82 -2.72
C HIS A 28 5.13 -24.39 -4.00
N PRO A 29 5.86 -23.25 -4.06
CA PRO A 29 6.09 -22.22 -3.04
C PRO A 29 5.40 -20.88 -3.39
N SER A 30 4.97 -20.16 -2.35
CA SER A 30 4.38 -18.81 -2.36
C SER A 30 3.04 -18.65 -3.11
N SER A 31 2.07 -19.54 -2.83
CA SER A 31 0.65 -19.29 -3.09
C SER A 31 0.04 -18.47 -1.93
N PRO A 32 -0.71 -17.37 -2.21
CA PRO A 32 -1.31 -16.54 -1.18
C PRO A 32 -2.47 -17.25 -0.45
N SER A 33 -2.58 -16.97 0.85
CA SER A 33 -3.53 -17.56 1.80
C SER A 33 -4.99 -17.60 1.29
N PRO A 34 -5.73 -18.68 1.55
CA PRO A 34 -7.08 -18.87 1.03
C PRO A 34 -8.19 -18.39 1.98
N ALA A 35 -8.33 -17.08 2.20
CA ALA A 35 -9.50 -16.48 2.88
C ALA A 35 -9.61 -14.94 2.71
N GLY A 36 -9.17 -14.35 1.59
CA GLY A 36 -8.79 -12.94 1.65
C GLY A 36 -9.84 -11.86 1.37
N SER A 37 -9.95 -10.85 2.22
CA SER A 37 -10.76 -9.62 2.01
C SER A 37 -10.64 -9.03 0.58
N PHE A 38 -11.57 -8.16 0.13
CA PHE A 38 -11.41 -7.45 -1.15
C PHE A 38 -10.04 -6.73 -1.23
N SER A 39 -9.52 -6.31 -0.08
CA SER A 39 -8.17 -5.77 0.08
C SER A 39 -7.07 -6.78 -0.28
N GLU A 40 -7.18 -8.03 0.15
CA GLU A 40 -6.23 -9.09 -0.21
C GLU A 40 -6.32 -9.48 -1.69
N PHE A 41 -7.53 -9.53 -2.25
CA PHE A 41 -7.72 -9.70 -3.69
C PHE A 41 -7.00 -8.59 -4.47
N MET A 42 -7.25 -7.32 -4.13
CA MET A 42 -6.61 -6.18 -4.78
C MET A 42 -5.09 -6.20 -4.62
N THR A 43 -4.60 -6.59 -3.44
CA THR A 43 -3.18 -6.70 -3.16
C THR A 43 -2.51 -7.80 -3.98
N GLY A 44 -3.14 -8.98 -4.10
CA GLY A 44 -2.64 -10.10 -4.90
C GLY A 44 -2.69 -9.80 -6.40
N LEU A 45 -3.77 -9.16 -6.88
CA LEU A 45 -3.91 -8.74 -8.27
C LEU A 45 -2.82 -7.71 -8.63
N LEU A 46 -2.58 -6.72 -7.77
CA LEU A 46 -1.52 -5.74 -7.94
C LEU A 46 -0.14 -6.39 -7.91
N GLN A 47 0.11 -7.31 -6.97
CA GLN A 47 1.38 -8.03 -6.91
C GLN A 47 1.65 -8.78 -8.23
N SER A 48 0.64 -9.48 -8.75
CA SER A 48 0.73 -10.21 -10.02
C SER A 48 1.04 -9.27 -11.19
N LEU A 49 0.35 -8.12 -11.26
CA LEU A 49 0.55 -7.10 -12.29
C LEU A 49 1.94 -6.46 -12.23
N LEU A 50 2.46 -6.19 -11.03
CA LEU A 50 3.80 -5.63 -10.87
C LEU A 50 4.90 -6.67 -11.14
N SER A 51 4.61 -7.96 -10.94
CA SER A 51 5.59 -9.06 -11.12
C SER A 51 5.62 -9.60 -12.55
N ASN A 52 4.55 -9.41 -13.33
CA ASN A 52 4.44 -9.98 -14.66
C ASN A 52 5.03 -9.06 -15.73
N GLU A 53 6.23 -9.37 -16.19
CA GLU A 53 6.95 -8.58 -17.21
C GLU A 53 6.39 -8.76 -18.63
N ASN A 54 5.49 -9.72 -18.90
CA ASN A 54 5.37 -10.27 -20.26
C ASN A 54 4.01 -10.31 -20.96
N GLN A 55 2.89 -9.78 -20.44
CA GLN A 55 1.63 -9.87 -21.24
C GLN A 55 0.62 -8.72 -21.22
N LEU A 56 0.83 -7.67 -20.45
CA LEU A 56 0.18 -6.37 -20.67
C LEU A 56 1.15 -5.33 -20.10
N GLY A 57 1.65 -4.40 -20.92
CA GLY A 57 2.74 -3.52 -20.52
C GLY A 57 2.36 -2.66 -19.34
N CYS A 58 2.75 -3.07 -18.12
CA CYS A 58 2.57 -2.35 -16.85
C CYS A 58 2.77 -0.84 -17.09
N PRO A 59 1.90 0.04 -16.54
CA PRO A 59 2.01 1.47 -16.87
C PRO A 59 3.24 2.12 -16.23
N PHE A 60 4.02 1.36 -15.46
CA PHE A 60 5.23 1.81 -14.77
C PHE A 60 6.48 1.16 -15.32
N THR A 61 7.63 1.79 -15.08
CA THR A 61 8.94 1.22 -15.41
C THR A 61 9.21 -0.01 -14.55
N ARG A 62 10.07 -0.90 -15.06
CA ARG A 62 10.50 -2.10 -14.34
C ARG A 62 11.12 -1.74 -12.98
N GLU A 63 11.95 -0.70 -12.95
CA GLU A 63 12.63 -0.23 -11.75
C GLU A 63 11.62 0.23 -10.68
N PHE A 64 10.55 0.90 -11.10
CA PHE A 64 9.49 1.35 -10.20
C PHE A 64 8.69 0.16 -9.64
N CYS A 65 8.35 -0.82 -10.49
CA CYS A 65 7.67 -2.05 -10.06
C CYS A 65 8.51 -2.85 -9.04
N VAL A 66 9.81 -3.04 -9.33
CA VAL A 66 10.74 -3.70 -8.41
C VAL A 66 10.83 -2.96 -7.08
N ALA A 67 10.87 -1.62 -7.10
CA ALA A 67 10.89 -0.82 -5.89
C ALA A 67 9.61 -0.95 -5.06
N LEU A 68 8.43 -1.09 -5.67
CA LEU A 68 7.17 -1.34 -4.97
C LEU A 68 7.08 -2.74 -4.34
N LEU A 69 7.67 -3.74 -5.01
CA LEU A 69 7.67 -5.15 -4.59
C LEU A 69 8.74 -5.49 -3.55
N ARG A 70 9.76 -4.64 -3.41
CA ARG A 70 10.89 -4.84 -2.50
C ARG A 70 10.43 -5.19 -1.08
N THR A 71 11.13 -6.12 -0.45
CA THR A 71 11.00 -6.44 0.98
C THR A 71 12.01 -5.64 1.82
N ASP A 72 11.69 -5.42 3.09
CA ASP A 72 12.66 -4.86 4.03
C ASP A 72 13.50 -5.98 4.65
N ASP A 73 14.82 -5.97 4.45
CA ASP A 73 15.71 -7.09 4.82
C ASP A 73 16.12 -7.07 6.31
N VAL A 74 15.65 -6.10 7.09
CA VAL A 74 16.14 -5.84 8.46
C VAL A 74 15.00 -6.01 9.46
N GLY A 75 15.03 -7.11 10.20
CA GLY A 75 14.01 -7.58 11.15
C GLY A 75 13.78 -6.71 12.39
N TYR A 76 13.40 -5.45 12.21
CA TYR A 76 12.79 -4.63 13.25
C TYR A 76 11.26 -4.74 13.14
N GLY A 77 10.69 -5.83 13.67
CA GLY A 77 9.27 -5.94 13.98
C GLY A 77 8.51 -7.05 13.26
N ASN A 78 8.09 -8.05 14.05
CA ASN A 78 7.09 -9.09 13.81
C ASN A 78 6.62 -9.33 12.37
N GLU A 79 7.22 -10.34 11.75
CA GLU A 79 6.51 -11.20 10.80
C GLU A 79 5.36 -11.90 11.57
N GLY A 80 4.11 -11.50 11.33
CA GLY A 80 2.98 -12.32 11.80
C GLY A 80 1.64 -11.62 11.94
N ASN A 81 1.59 -10.31 12.16
CA ASN A 81 0.31 -9.59 12.24
C ASN A 81 0.22 -8.59 11.10
N GLU A 82 -0.80 -8.76 10.25
CA GLU A 82 -1.16 -7.71 9.30
C GLU A 82 -1.47 -6.44 10.08
N GLU A 83 -0.54 -5.46 10.08
CA GLU A 83 -0.84 -4.19 10.72
C GLU A 83 -2.01 -3.52 10.00
N PRO A 84 -2.95 -2.92 10.75
CA PRO A 84 -4.07 -2.19 10.16
C PRO A 84 -3.54 -1.08 9.23
N PHE A 85 -4.29 -0.78 8.18
CA PHE A 85 -3.96 0.32 7.29
C PHE A 85 -3.93 1.63 8.09
N SER A 86 -2.73 2.16 8.32
CA SER A 86 -2.54 3.43 9.04
C SER A 86 -2.63 4.58 8.05
N GLU A 87 -3.48 5.57 8.31
CA GLU A 87 -3.59 6.80 7.52
C GLU A 87 -2.33 7.69 7.59
N LYS A 88 -1.50 7.50 8.63
CA LYS A 88 -0.25 8.23 8.89
C LYS A 88 0.97 7.30 8.92
N GLY A 89 2.14 7.92 8.97
CA GLY A 89 3.43 7.27 9.07
C GLY A 89 4.07 6.99 7.71
N VAL A 90 5.38 6.74 7.72
CA VAL A 90 6.09 6.24 6.53
C VAL A 90 5.67 4.79 6.28
N PRO A 91 5.17 4.43 5.08
CA PRO A 91 4.74 3.07 4.80
C PRO A 91 5.91 2.09 4.91
N LYS A 92 5.69 0.98 5.61
CA LYS A 92 6.65 -0.12 5.67
C LYS A 92 6.69 -0.86 4.33
N TYR A 93 7.79 -1.52 4.02
CA TYR A 93 7.88 -2.34 2.82
C TYR A 93 7.26 -3.73 3.07
N PRO A 94 6.66 -4.38 2.06
CA PRO A 94 6.58 -3.95 0.66
C PRO A 94 5.42 -2.95 0.40
N LEU A 95 5.71 -1.93 -0.41
CA LEU A 95 4.81 -0.79 -0.62
C LEU A 95 3.53 -1.14 -1.39
N TYR A 96 3.56 -2.15 -2.27
CA TYR A 96 2.37 -2.56 -3.03
C TYR A 96 1.19 -2.96 -2.14
N LYS A 97 1.45 -3.45 -0.92
CA LYS A 97 0.38 -3.80 0.04
C LYS A 97 -0.44 -2.58 0.46
N TYR A 98 0.22 -1.45 0.68
CA TYR A 98 -0.46 -0.19 1.02
C TYR A 98 -1.26 0.36 -0.15
N ILE A 99 -0.76 0.19 -1.38
CA ILE A 99 -1.47 0.59 -2.59
C ILE A 99 -2.71 -0.30 -2.80
N GLY A 100 -2.56 -1.62 -2.70
CA GLY A 100 -3.67 -2.57 -2.85
C GLY A 100 -4.80 -2.33 -1.84
N ARG A 101 -4.44 -2.12 -0.56
CA ARG A 101 -5.37 -1.74 0.51
C ARG A 101 -6.04 -0.40 0.25
N GLY A 102 -5.26 0.63 -0.09
CA GLY A 102 -5.79 1.97 -0.37
C GLY A 102 -6.73 2.00 -1.58
N LEU A 103 -6.39 1.30 -2.66
CA LEU A 103 -7.28 1.14 -3.82
C LEU A 103 -8.56 0.39 -3.45
N SER A 104 -8.46 -0.68 -2.66
CA SER A 104 -9.61 -1.45 -2.20
C SER A 104 -10.59 -0.58 -1.40
N GLU A 105 -10.08 0.22 -0.47
CA GLU A 105 -10.88 1.17 0.31
C GLU A 105 -11.47 2.27 -0.58
N TRP A 106 -10.68 2.81 -1.51
CA TRP A 106 -11.12 3.88 -2.42
C TRP A 106 -12.26 3.42 -3.31
N ILE A 107 -12.15 2.23 -3.90
CA ILE A 107 -13.21 1.61 -4.69
C ILE A 107 -14.45 1.34 -3.82
N SER A 108 -14.24 0.88 -2.58
CA SER A 108 -15.35 0.48 -1.71
C SER A 108 -16.17 1.68 -1.20
N THR A 109 -15.50 2.78 -0.88
CA THR A 109 -16.10 3.98 -0.25
C THR A 109 -16.40 5.09 -1.25
N GLY A 110 -15.81 5.03 -2.44
CA GLY A 110 -15.81 6.11 -3.43
C GLY A 110 -15.00 7.34 -3.01
N LYS A 111 -14.17 7.23 -1.95
CA LYS A 111 -13.38 8.33 -1.39
C LYS A 111 -11.91 7.97 -1.37
N PHE A 112 -11.06 8.95 -1.66
CA PHE A 112 -9.62 8.77 -1.58
C PHE A 112 -9.20 8.34 -0.17
N SER A 113 -8.40 7.27 -0.08
CA SER A 113 -8.13 6.54 1.17
C SER A 113 -7.09 7.18 2.10
N ARG A 114 -6.67 8.43 1.83
CA ARG A 114 -5.65 9.13 2.61
C ARG A 114 -6.11 10.53 2.97
N THR A 115 -5.87 10.90 4.21
CA THR A 115 -6.03 12.27 4.68
C THR A 115 -4.88 13.14 4.14
N MET A 116 -5.24 14.17 3.35
CA MET A 116 -4.29 15.12 2.75
C MET A 116 -4.51 16.56 3.23
N GLU A 117 -4.64 16.70 4.56
CA GLU A 117 -4.65 18.00 5.23
C GLU A 117 -3.35 18.78 4.89
N PRO A 118 -3.45 20.06 4.47
CA PRO A 118 -2.30 20.90 4.24
C PRO A 118 -1.44 21.04 5.49
N MET A 119 -0.11 21.07 5.31
CA MET A 119 0.80 21.38 6.39
C MET A 119 1.01 22.89 6.51
N GLU A 120 0.80 23.43 7.71
CA GLU A 120 1.01 24.85 7.99
C GLU A 120 2.45 25.27 7.65
N GLY A 121 2.58 26.38 6.91
CA GLY A 121 3.86 26.94 6.49
C GLY A 121 4.57 26.19 5.36
N ILE A 122 3.93 25.19 4.73
CA ILE A 122 4.42 24.54 3.50
C ILE A 122 3.45 24.84 2.35
N SER A 123 3.98 25.41 1.27
CA SER A 123 3.22 25.60 0.03
C SER A 123 3.24 24.32 -0.79
N GLU A 124 2.17 23.54 -0.69
CA GLU A 124 1.94 22.35 -1.53
C GLU A 124 1.43 22.74 -2.92
N ASP A 125 1.54 21.83 -3.89
CA ASP A 125 1.01 22.02 -5.24
C ASP A 125 -0.51 22.18 -5.20
N GLU A 126 -1.01 23.36 -5.57
CA GLU A 126 -2.42 23.74 -5.60
C GLU A 126 -3.27 22.80 -6.48
N GLY A 127 -2.65 22.09 -7.43
CA GLY A 127 -3.33 21.11 -8.29
C GLY A 127 -3.70 19.79 -7.61
N THR A 128 -3.19 19.50 -6.42
CA THR A 128 -3.31 18.17 -5.79
C THR A 128 -4.76 17.76 -5.55
N SER A 129 -5.60 18.65 -5.02
CA SER A 129 -7.01 18.34 -4.77
C SER A 129 -7.79 18.07 -6.06
N ALA A 130 -7.53 18.85 -7.12
CA ALA A 130 -8.16 18.65 -8.43
C ALA A 130 -7.73 17.32 -9.07
N LYS A 131 -6.45 16.93 -8.93
CA LYS A 131 -5.95 15.62 -9.37
C LYS A 131 -6.64 14.48 -8.63
N ILE A 132 -6.75 14.55 -7.30
CA ILE A 132 -7.44 13.54 -6.49
C ILE A 132 -8.91 13.42 -6.90
N GLU A 133 -9.60 14.54 -7.17
CA GLU A 133 -10.98 14.50 -7.67
C GLU A 133 -11.08 13.82 -9.04
N GLY A 134 -10.17 14.15 -9.97
CA GLY A 134 -10.10 13.53 -11.28
C GLY A 134 -9.85 12.01 -11.20
N TRP A 135 -8.86 11.61 -10.40
CA TRP A 135 -8.60 10.20 -10.13
C TRP A 135 -9.78 9.51 -9.48
N THR A 136 -10.45 10.15 -8.52
CA THR A 136 -11.60 9.55 -7.82
C THR A 136 -12.70 9.17 -8.80
N LYS A 137 -13.01 10.05 -9.78
CA LYS A 137 -13.99 9.76 -10.82
C LYS A 137 -13.61 8.49 -11.59
N LYS A 138 -12.34 8.36 -11.97
CA LYS A 138 -11.80 7.20 -12.71
C LYS A 138 -11.75 5.92 -11.90
N VAL A 139 -11.28 5.98 -10.66
CA VAL A 139 -11.23 4.83 -9.75
C VAL A 139 -12.63 4.30 -9.46
N VAL A 140 -13.62 5.18 -9.27
CA VAL A 140 -15.02 4.77 -9.06
C VAL A 140 -15.64 4.19 -10.33
N GLU A 141 -15.45 4.87 -11.48
CA GLU A 141 -15.93 4.43 -12.79
C GLU A 141 -15.45 3.02 -13.15
N ILE A 142 -14.15 2.75 -12.98
CA ILE A 142 -13.55 1.45 -13.35
C ILE A 142 -13.70 0.43 -12.23
N GLY A 143 -13.53 0.85 -10.98
CA GLY A 143 -13.46 -0.02 -9.80
C GLY A 143 -14.78 -0.67 -9.42
N VAL A 144 -15.92 -0.09 -9.81
CA VAL A 144 -17.24 -0.74 -9.59
C VAL A 144 -17.27 -2.14 -10.21
N HIS A 145 -16.68 -2.32 -11.39
CA HIS A 145 -16.61 -3.61 -12.06
C HIS A 145 -15.71 -4.61 -11.34
N LEU A 146 -14.63 -4.15 -10.69
CA LEU A 146 -13.78 -5.01 -9.85
C LEU A 146 -14.52 -5.52 -8.60
N LYS A 147 -15.50 -4.74 -8.09
CA LYS A 147 -16.26 -5.08 -6.89
C LYS A 147 -17.45 -6.00 -7.18
N GLU A 148 -18.11 -5.81 -8.32
CA GLU A 148 -19.26 -6.62 -8.72
C GLU A 148 -18.90 -8.08 -9.03
N ASP A 149 -17.67 -8.32 -9.50
CA ASP A 149 -17.24 -9.64 -9.95
C ASP A 149 -16.97 -10.62 -8.79
N VAL A 150 -16.84 -10.16 -7.54
CA VAL A 150 -16.50 -11.02 -6.38
C VAL A 150 -17.34 -10.65 -5.15
N LYS A 151 -18.19 -11.59 -4.71
CA LYS A 151 -18.99 -11.47 -3.48
C LYS A 151 -18.63 -12.57 -2.48
N ARG A 152 -18.84 -12.32 -1.19
CA ARG A 152 -18.50 -13.25 -0.10
C ARG A 152 -19.72 -13.58 0.75
N TYR A 153 -19.75 -14.81 1.25
CA TYR A 153 -20.82 -15.36 2.08
C TYR A 153 -20.23 -16.18 3.20
N SER A 154 -20.97 -16.28 4.30
CA SER A 154 -20.60 -17.11 5.44
C SER A 154 -20.77 -18.60 5.14
N THR A 155 -21.73 -18.97 4.30
CA THR A 155 -22.01 -20.37 3.95
C THR A 155 -22.38 -20.55 2.47
N PHE A 156 -22.29 -21.79 1.98
CA PHE A 156 -22.82 -22.16 0.65
C PHE A 156 -24.34 -22.00 0.61
N GLU A 157 -25.03 -22.27 1.72
CA GLU A 157 -26.48 -22.07 1.83
C GLU A 157 -26.84 -20.60 1.60
N GLU A 158 -26.21 -19.67 2.34
CA GLU A 158 -26.41 -18.23 2.19
C GLU A 158 -26.10 -17.76 0.75
N MET A 159 -25.00 -18.23 0.18
CA MET A 159 -24.62 -17.90 -1.20
C MET A 159 -25.69 -18.32 -2.20
N LEU A 160 -26.20 -19.55 -2.10
CA LEU A 160 -27.23 -20.07 -2.99
C LEU A 160 -28.59 -19.39 -2.78
N GLU A 161 -28.88 -18.91 -1.56
CA GLU A 161 -30.08 -18.12 -1.26
C GLU A 161 -30.01 -16.71 -1.85
N ILE A 162 -28.87 -16.02 -1.67
CA ILE A 162 -28.71 -14.63 -2.10
C ILE A 162 -28.51 -14.51 -3.61
N GLU A 163 -27.66 -15.36 -4.20
CA GLU A 163 -27.37 -15.31 -5.65
C GLU A 163 -28.38 -16.09 -6.50
N GLY A 164 -29.21 -16.90 -5.83
CA GLY A 164 -30.19 -17.77 -6.46
C GLY A 164 -29.58 -19.07 -6.97
N LEU A 165 -30.09 -20.19 -6.46
CA LEU A 165 -29.62 -21.55 -6.79
C LEU A 165 -29.43 -21.79 -8.29
N SER A 166 -30.40 -21.40 -9.11
CA SER A 166 -30.38 -21.63 -10.56
C SER A 166 -29.27 -20.86 -11.29
N SER A 167 -28.83 -19.73 -10.74
CA SER A 167 -27.72 -18.91 -11.29
C SER A 167 -26.36 -19.55 -11.01
N VAL A 168 -26.29 -20.39 -9.98
CA VAL A 168 -25.04 -20.99 -9.48
C VAL A 168 -24.90 -22.45 -9.88
N LEU A 169 -25.98 -23.23 -9.73
CA LEU A 169 -26.08 -24.65 -10.05
C LEU A 169 -27.35 -24.90 -10.88
N PRO A 170 -27.33 -24.64 -12.20
CA PRO A 170 -28.54 -24.64 -13.05
C PRO A 170 -29.31 -25.96 -13.07
N GLU A 171 -28.64 -27.09 -12.83
CA GLU A 171 -29.22 -28.43 -12.85
C GLU A 171 -29.76 -28.89 -11.49
N VAL A 172 -29.61 -28.08 -10.44
CA VAL A 172 -29.98 -28.44 -9.06
C VAL A 172 -31.26 -27.73 -8.65
N THR A 173 -32.17 -28.47 -8.00
CA THR A 173 -33.54 -27.97 -7.74
C THR A 173 -33.77 -27.47 -6.33
N THR A 174 -32.93 -27.85 -5.35
CA THR A 174 -33.07 -27.40 -3.96
C THR A 174 -31.74 -26.92 -3.37
N ILE A 175 -31.80 -25.93 -2.46
CA ILE A 175 -30.60 -25.40 -1.77
C ILE A 175 -29.85 -26.51 -1.05
N LYS A 176 -30.58 -27.41 -0.39
CA LYS A 176 -30.01 -28.55 0.32
C LYS A 176 -29.19 -29.46 -0.61
N GLU A 177 -29.72 -29.78 -1.80
CA GLU A 177 -28.97 -30.53 -2.81
C GLU A 177 -27.76 -29.73 -3.33
N GLY A 178 -27.90 -28.41 -3.51
CA GLY A 178 -26.83 -27.53 -3.94
C GLY A 178 -25.66 -27.52 -2.96
N VAL A 179 -25.94 -27.43 -1.66
CA VAL A 179 -24.92 -27.57 -0.61
C VAL A 179 -24.25 -28.95 -0.68
N GLN A 180 -25.01 -30.02 -0.93
CA GLN A 180 -24.43 -31.37 -1.09
C GLN A 180 -23.50 -31.50 -2.31
N VAL A 181 -23.71 -30.71 -3.38
CA VAL A 181 -22.76 -30.65 -4.50
C VAL A 181 -21.41 -30.14 -4.01
N TYR A 182 -21.37 -29.05 -3.25
CA TYR A 182 -20.12 -28.52 -2.69
C TYR A 182 -19.51 -29.43 -1.62
N ARG A 183 -20.32 -30.15 -0.83
CA ARG A 183 -19.84 -31.10 0.20
C ARG A 183 -19.01 -32.26 -0.35
N LYS A 184 -19.12 -32.55 -1.65
CA LYS A 184 -18.25 -33.52 -2.33
C LYS A 184 -16.79 -33.04 -2.40
N PHE A 185 -16.57 -31.73 -2.30
CA PHE A 185 -15.27 -31.09 -2.49
C PHE A 185 -14.79 -30.35 -1.22
N TYR A 186 -15.70 -29.82 -0.41
CA TYR A 186 -15.38 -28.93 0.71
C TYR A 186 -16.11 -29.36 1.99
N SER A 187 -15.35 -29.52 3.08
CA SER A 187 -15.88 -29.86 4.41
C SER A 187 -16.55 -28.65 5.08
N GLU A 188 -17.48 -28.91 6.00
CA GLU A 188 -18.12 -27.87 6.83
C GLU A 188 -17.10 -27.08 7.66
N ALA A 189 -16.05 -27.74 8.16
CA ALA A 189 -15.00 -27.08 8.91
C ALA A 189 -14.26 -26.05 8.04
N ARG A 190 -13.93 -26.41 6.79
CA ARG A 190 -13.24 -25.53 5.85
C ARG A 190 -14.10 -24.34 5.42
N GLU A 191 -15.38 -24.57 5.18
CA GLU A 191 -16.33 -23.48 4.93
C GLU A 191 -16.46 -22.54 6.13
N LYS A 192 -16.55 -23.08 7.36
CA LYS A 192 -16.63 -22.25 8.57
C LYS A 192 -15.35 -21.43 8.80
N GLU A 193 -14.21 -21.97 8.41
CA GLU A 193 -12.91 -21.29 8.53
C GLU A 193 -12.72 -20.21 7.47
N ALA A 194 -13.03 -20.50 6.20
CA ALA A 194 -12.67 -19.65 5.05
C ALA A 194 -13.85 -18.85 4.45
N GLY A 195 -15.09 -19.23 4.77
CA GLY A 195 -16.30 -18.74 4.10
C GLY A 195 -16.43 -19.24 2.66
N VAL A 196 -17.27 -18.55 1.89
CA VAL A 196 -17.55 -18.83 0.47
C VAL A 196 -17.35 -17.57 -0.37
N VAL A 197 -16.80 -17.73 -1.56
CA VAL A 197 -16.64 -16.65 -2.56
C VAL A 197 -17.48 -16.98 -3.79
N GLY A 198 -18.38 -16.09 -4.18
CA GLY A 198 -19.11 -16.14 -5.43
C GLY A 198 -18.48 -15.22 -6.47
N ILE A 199 -18.05 -15.77 -7.61
CA ILE A 199 -17.44 -15.01 -8.70
C ILE A 199 -18.46 -14.83 -9.81
N HIS A 200 -18.92 -13.60 -10.03
CA HIS A 200 -19.90 -13.27 -11.06
C HIS A 200 -19.22 -13.25 -12.41
N VAL A 201 -19.49 -14.28 -13.23
CA VAL A 201 -19.05 -14.27 -14.62
C VAL A 201 -20.22 -13.81 -15.48
N GLN A 202 -20.28 -12.50 -15.70
CA GLN A 202 -21.18 -11.96 -16.71
C GLN A 202 -20.68 -12.38 -18.08
N HIS A 203 -21.55 -12.98 -18.90
CA HIS A 203 -21.27 -13.16 -20.32
C HIS A 203 -21.34 -11.80 -21.01
N ARG A 204 -20.28 -11.00 -20.85
CA ARG A 204 -20.11 -9.74 -21.57
C ARG A 204 -19.52 -10.06 -22.94
N VAL A 205 -19.97 -9.37 -23.98
CA VAL A 205 -19.25 -9.35 -25.25
C VAL A 205 -17.92 -8.61 -24.98
N ASN A 206 -16.80 -9.35 -24.94
CA ASN A 206 -15.47 -8.91 -24.47
C ASN A 206 -15.42 -8.52 -22.98
N PRO A 207 -15.49 -9.48 -22.03
CA PRO A 207 -15.36 -9.18 -20.60
C PRO A 207 -13.93 -8.74 -20.30
N ARG A 208 -13.77 -7.49 -19.84
CA ARG A 208 -12.48 -7.00 -19.38
C ARG A 208 -12.06 -7.75 -18.13
N GLN A 209 -10.87 -8.34 -18.16
CA GLN A 209 -10.36 -9.10 -17.03
C GLN A 209 -10.03 -8.15 -15.86
N PRO A 210 -10.10 -8.59 -14.59
CA PRO A 210 -9.73 -7.75 -13.44
C PRO A 210 -8.36 -7.09 -13.58
N PHE A 211 -7.41 -7.78 -14.20
CA PHE A 211 -6.07 -7.27 -14.49
C PHE A 211 -6.10 -6.06 -15.44
N GLU A 212 -6.96 -6.08 -16.46
CA GLU A 212 -7.11 -4.97 -17.40
C GLU A 212 -7.80 -3.76 -16.75
N LEU A 213 -8.74 -4.01 -15.83
CA LEU A 213 -9.39 -2.95 -15.06
C LEU A 213 -8.41 -2.29 -14.08
N LEU A 214 -7.64 -3.10 -13.35
CA LEU A 214 -6.58 -2.59 -12.49
C LEU A 214 -5.52 -1.85 -13.31
N TYR A 215 -5.13 -2.38 -14.46
CA TYR A 215 -4.20 -1.73 -15.38
C TYR A 215 -4.67 -0.33 -15.76
N ASP A 216 -5.93 -0.18 -16.15
CA ASP A 216 -6.50 1.12 -16.49
C ASP A 216 -6.50 2.09 -15.30
N ILE A 217 -6.87 1.61 -14.10
CA ILE A 217 -6.79 2.43 -12.88
C ILE A 217 -5.36 2.94 -12.68
N LEU A 218 -4.36 2.05 -12.74
CA LEU A 218 -2.95 2.44 -12.56
C LEU A 218 -2.48 3.39 -13.66
N LYS A 219 -2.98 3.22 -14.89
CA LYS A 219 -2.68 4.10 -16.02
C LYS A 219 -3.25 5.51 -15.82
N GLU A 220 -4.45 5.64 -15.26
CA GLU A 220 -5.04 6.95 -14.95
C GLU A 220 -4.38 7.62 -13.73
N LEU A 221 -3.96 6.83 -12.74
CA LEU A 221 -3.28 7.34 -11.55
C LEU A 221 -1.86 7.86 -11.86
N HIS A 222 -1.16 7.20 -12.78
CA HIS A 222 0.27 7.39 -13.01
C HIS A 222 1.10 7.25 -11.72
N VAL A 223 2.41 7.51 -11.79
CA VAL A 223 3.29 7.49 -10.60
C VAL A 223 2.81 8.46 -9.53
N GLU A 224 2.23 9.60 -9.91
CA GLU A 224 1.75 10.62 -8.99
C GLU A 224 0.63 10.12 -8.07
N GLY A 225 -0.39 9.43 -8.63
CA GLY A 225 -1.47 8.87 -7.85
C GLY A 225 -1.01 7.73 -6.93
N ILE A 226 -0.02 6.95 -7.37
CA ILE A 226 0.62 5.94 -6.52
C ILE A 226 1.36 6.57 -5.34
N ARG A 227 2.13 7.63 -5.58
CA ARG A 227 2.82 8.38 -4.51
C ARG A 227 1.81 8.99 -3.54
N ALA A 228 0.69 9.51 -4.04
CA ALA A 228 -0.38 10.04 -3.19
C ALA A 228 -1.00 8.94 -2.30
N LEU A 229 -1.26 7.74 -2.83
CA LEU A 229 -1.74 6.59 -2.04
C LEU A 229 -0.77 6.16 -0.94
N LEU A 230 0.53 6.36 -1.16
CA LEU A 230 1.60 6.13 -0.18
C LEU A 230 1.75 7.28 0.83
N GLY A 231 0.93 8.33 0.74
CA GLY A 231 0.97 9.48 1.65
C GLY A 231 2.04 10.53 1.29
N MET A 232 2.67 10.43 0.12
CA MET A 232 3.62 11.43 -0.33
C MET A 232 2.90 12.71 -0.78
N ARG A 233 3.55 13.84 -0.56
CA ARG A 233 3.11 15.18 -0.96
C ARG A 233 3.96 15.69 -2.13
N SER A 234 3.47 16.75 -2.77
CA SER A 234 4.20 17.43 -3.83
C SER A 234 4.24 18.93 -3.56
N THR A 235 5.41 19.51 -3.77
CA THR A 235 5.69 20.94 -3.67
C THR A 235 6.45 21.37 -4.91
N MET A 236 6.63 22.68 -5.09
CA MET A 236 7.59 23.18 -6.08
C MET A 236 8.97 22.57 -5.81
N GLY A 237 9.59 21.97 -6.83
CA GLY A 237 10.88 21.27 -6.71
C GLY A 237 10.81 19.82 -6.24
N SER A 238 9.62 19.23 -6.13
CA SER A 238 9.46 17.79 -5.91
C SER A 238 10.03 16.96 -7.05
N ILE A 239 10.62 15.82 -6.70
CA ILE A 239 11.06 14.78 -7.65
C ILE A 239 9.96 13.72 -7.67
N THR A 240 9.29 13.57 -8.81
CA THR A 240 7.99 12.90 -8.89
C THR A 240 8.05 11.41 -9.25
N ASP A 241 9.22 10.89 -9.64
CA ASP A 241 9.45 9.49 -10.03
C ASP A 241 10.09 8.64 -8.91
N THR A 242 9.90 9.03 -7.64
CA THR A 242 10.57 8.44 -6.48
C THR A 242 9.58 7.93 -5.44
N LEU A 243 10.01 6.90 -4.70
CA LEU A 243 9.26 6.27 -3.60
C LEU A 243 9.95 6.56 -2.25
N PRO A 244 9.24 6.46 -1.12
CA PRO A 244 9.85 6.61 0.20
C PRO A 244 10.91 5.53 0.43
N PRO A 245 12.12 5.82 0.94
CA PRO A 245 13.10 4.79 1.27
C PRO A 245 12.60 3.85 2.38
N PRO A 246 13.11 2.60 2.46
CA PRO A 246 12.76 1.69 3.54
C PRO A 246 13.06 2.28 4.91
N THR A 247 12.12 2.16 5.85
CA THR A 247 12.26 2.66 7.22
C THR A 247 13.49 2.10 7.92
N SER A 248 13.85 0.84 7.67
CA SER A 248 15.08 0.25 8.21
C SER A 248 16.34 1.01 7.78
N MET A 249 16.39 1.49 6.54
CA MET A 249 17.49 2.25 5.99
C MET A 249 17.57 3.63 6.66
N LEU A 250 16.42 4.28 6.84
CA LEU A 250 16.32 5.56 7.54
C LEU A 250 16.83 5.47 8.99
N LEU A 251 16.40 4.42 9.71
CA LEU A 251 16.79 4.15 11.10
C LEU A 251 18.26 3.72 11.22
N SER A 252 18.76 2.92 10.28
CA SER A 252 20.16 2.49 10.22
C SER A 252 21.08 3.68 10.01
N ALA A 253 20.80 4.53 9.01
CA ALA A 253 21.56 5.75 8.73
C ALA A 253 21.62 6.71 9.94
N PHE A 254 20.55 6.76 10.73
CA PHE A 254 20.47 7.56 11.95
C PHE A 254 21.34 6.99 13.10
N SER A 255 21.51 5.67 13.14
CA SER A 255 22.17 4.94 14.22
C SER A 255 23.67 4.71 14.00
N ILE A 256 24.22 5.13 12.85
CA ILE A 256 25.67 5.11 12.58
C ILE A 256 26.41 5.94 13.64
N VAL A 257 27.59 5.48 14.07
CA VAL A 257 28.46 6.22 14.99
C VAL A 257 28.90 7.53 14.34
N ASN A 258 28.69 8.66 15.02
CA ASN A 258 28.88 9.99 14.43
C ASN A 258 30.33 10.28 14.04
N ASN A 259 31.29 9.83 14.85
CA ASN A 259 32.70 10.02 14.56
C ASN A 259 33.52 8.86 15.12
N GLU A 260 33.90 7.93 14.24
CA GLU A 260 34.73 6.77 14.56
C GLU A 260 36.19 7.16 14.91
N THR A 261 36.63 8.36 14.55
CA THR A 261 38.00 8.82 14.84
C THR A 261 38.18 9.29 16.29
N VAL A 262 37.11 9.36 17.09
CA VAL A 262 37.16 9.74 18.50
C VAL A 262 37.11 8.46 19.35
N PRO A 263 38.24 8.00 19.92
CA PRO A 263 38.28 6.75 20.66
C PRO A 263 37.30 6.75 21.83
N GLY A 264 36.47 5.70 21.93
CA GLY A 264 35.53 5.50 23.02
C GLY A 264 34.18 6.21 22.87
N SER A 265 34.03 7.14 21.94
CA SER A 265 32.73 7.75 21.62
C SER A 265 31.83 6.74 20.91
N LYS A 266 30.62 6.55 21.43
CA LYS A 266 29.54 5.74 20.85
C LYS A 266 28.35 6.59 20.42
N LEU A 267 28.44 7.91 20.51
CA LEU A 267 27.37 8.83 20.12
C LEU A 267 27.02 8.65 18.64
N THR A 268 25.74 8.42 18.33
CA THR A 268 25.27 8.26 16.94
C THR A 268 25.12 9.60 16.22
N VAL A 269 25.06 9.55 14.88
CA VAL A 269 24.75 10.71 14.03
C VAL A 269 23.44 11.36 14.49
N GLY A 270 22.42 10.54 14.77
CA GLY A 270 21.13 10.98 15.26
C GLY A 270 21.16 11.66 16.62
N ALA A 271 21.86 11.08 17.60
CA ALA A 271 22.04 11.69 18.92
C ALA A 271 22.81 13.01 18.84
N ARG A 272 23.84 13.06 17.98
CA ARG A 272 24.58 14.31 17.73
C ARG A 272 23.72 15.37 17.05
N ALA A 273 22.80 14.98 16.18
CA ALA A 273 21.85 15.91 15.59
C ALA A 273 20.87 16.43 16.64
N LEU A 274 20.25 15.54 17.44
CA LEU A 274 19.28 15.93 18.47
C LEU A 274 19.87 16.92 19.48
N SER A 275 21.13 16.74 19.89
CA SER A 275 21.81 17.66 20.82
C SER A 275 21.86 19.10 20.32
N LYS A 276 21.89 19.32 18.99
CA LYS A 276 21.87 20.66 18.39
C LYS A 276 20.48 21.30 18.42
N HIS A 277 19.42 20.49 18.46
CA HIS A 277 18.03 20.93 18.38
C HIS A 277 17.39 21.16 19.76
N VAL A 278 17.81 20.41 20.79
CA VAL A 278 17.33 20.56 22.17
C VAL A 278 17.54 21.99 22.71
N HIS A 279 18.55 22.71 22.22
CA HIS A 279 18.80 24.11 22.60
C HIS A 279 18.07 25.15 21.73
N ARG A 280 17.33 24.74 20.70
CA ARG A 280 16.65 25.63 19.75
C ARG A 280 15.16 25.78 20.02
N CYS A 281 14.58 24.90 20.82
CA CYS A 281 13.16 24.86 21.08
C CYS A 281 12.89 25.00 22.58
N SER A 282 12.33 26.14 22.98
CA SER A 282 12.06 26.50 24.38
C SER A 282 10.92 25.69 25.03
N ASN A 283 10.02 25.13 24.22
CA ASN A 283 8.86 24.35 24.68
C ASN A 283 9.19 22.89 25.10
N GLY A 284 10.45 22.47 24.95
CA GLY A 284 10.91 21.13 25.33
C GLY A 284 10.52 19.99 24.40
N TRP A 285 9.99 20.27 23.19
CA TRP A 285 9.50 19.25 22.26
C TRP A 285 10.56 18.19 21.91
N TRP A 286 11.82 18.60 21.75
CA TRP A 286 12.95 17.70 21.47
C TRP A 286 13.40 16.87 22.68
N GLY A 287 12.83 17.09 23.86
CA GLY A 287 13.15 16.40 25.10
C GLY A 287 14.41 16.91 25.80
N MET A 288 14.76 16.29 26.92
CA MET A 288 15.96 16.61 27.69
C MET A 288 17.14 15.74 27.26
N PHE A 289 18.22 16.37 26.77
CA PHE A 289 19.39 15.66 26.26
C PHE A 289 20.50 15.53 27.30
N THR A 290 20.21 14.79 28.38
CA THR A 290 21.12 14.56 29.52
C THR A 290 21.50 13.08 29.64
N GLY A 291 22.52 12.77 30.44
CA GLY A 291 22.95 11.39 30.71
C GLY A 291 24.06 10.87 29.79
N SER A 292 24.25 9.54 29.83
CA SER A 292 25.29 8.81 29.09
C SER A 292 25.03 8.79 27.58
N GLU A 293 26.06 8.52 26.78
CA GLU A 293 25.88 8.41 25.31
C GLU A 293 24.88 7.32 24.89
N PRO A 294 24.86 6.11 25.51
CA PRO A 294 23.83 5.13 25.21
C PRO A 294 22.41 5.65 25.46
N ALA A 295 22.17 6.32 26.60
CA ALA A 295 20.87 6.89 26.92
C ALA A 295 20.45 7.98 25.93
N LYS A 296 21.42 8.81 25.49
CA LYS A 296 21.19 9.83 24.45
C LYS A 296 20.87 9.22 23.09
N ASN A 297 21.56 8.14 22.72
CA ASN A 297 21.31 7.40 21.49
C ASN A 297 19.89 6.81 21.51
N GLU A 298 19.51 6.13 22.59
CA GLU A 298 18.19 5.53 22.77
C GLU A 298 17.08 6.59 22.70
N LEU A 299 17.22 7.69 23.46
CA LEU A 299 16.27 8.81 23.41
C LEU A 299 16.11 9.35 21.97
N SER A 300 17.23 9.56 21.28
CA SER A 300 17.19 10.09 19.92
C SER A 300 16.57 9.12 18.92
N PHE A 301 16.79 7.82 19.10
CA PHE A 301 16.23 6.77 18.27
C PHE A 301 14.71 6.68 18.44
N LEU A 302 14.23 6.63 19.69
CA LEU A 302 12.80 6.65 19.99
C LEU A 302 12.12 7.90 19.44
N LYS A 303 12.79 9.06 19.53
CA LYS A 303 12.27 10.31 18.97
C LYS A 303 12.07 10.21 17.45
N LEU A 304 13.05 9.64 16.74
CA LEU A 304 12.93 9.44 15.30
C LEU A 304 11.89 8.38 14.95
N GLN A 305 11.85 7.26 15.67
CA GLN A 305 10.88 6.20 15.42
C GLN A 305 9.45 6.74 15.54
N ASN A 306 9.15 7.50 16.59
CA ASN A 306 7.86 8.17 16.75
C ASN A 306 7.57 9.14 15.59
N MET A 307 8.57 9.89 15.11
CA MET A 307 8.37 10.76 13.93
C MET A 307 8.03 9.97 12.67
N ILE A 308 8.65 8.82 12.45
CA ILE A 308 8.39 7.95 11.30
C ILE A 308 6.98 7.37 11.38
N GLU A 309 6.54 6.93 12.56
CA GLU A 309 5.21 6.37 12.80
C GLU A 309 4.10 7.44 12.74
N ASP A 310 4.40 8.68 13.17
CA ASP A 310 3.46 9.80 13.23
C ASP A 310 3.53 10.76 12.02
N ALA A 311 4.38 10.48 11.03
CA ALA A 311 4.55 11.35 9.87
C ALA A 311 3.21 11.56 9.15
N ILE A 312 2.80 12.82 8.99
CA ILE A 312 1.58 13.16 8.22
C ILE A 312 1.90 13.78 6.86
N TRP A 313 3.18 14.07 6.65
CA TRP A 313 3.70 14.71 5.46
C TRP A 313 5.04 14.06 5.14
N MET A 314 5.24 13.65 3.90
CA MET A 314 6.53 13.23 3.39
C MET A 314 6.69 13.63 1.94
N ASN A 315 7.91 13.94 1.53
CA ASN A 315 8.19 14.36 0.16
C ASN A 315 9.64 14.05 -0.21
N VAL A 316 9.89 13.96 -1.51
CA VAL A 316 11.21 14.00 -2.09
C VAL A 316 11.33 15.28 -2.90
N HIS A 317 12.29 16.13 -2.55
CA HIS A 317 12.47 17.45 -3.17
C HIS A 317 13.94 17.88 -3.14
N VAL A 318 14.26 18.98 -3.81
CA VAL A 318 15.64 19.46 -3.97
C VAL A 318 15.90 20.68 -3.09
N VAL A 319 16.70 20.53 -2.00
CA VAL A 319 17.16 21.68 -1.19
C VAL A 319 18.48 21.38 -0.45
N PRO A 320 19.65 21.93 -0.84
CA PRO A 320 20.10 22.29 -2.20
C PRO A 320 20.42 21.06 -3.07
N VAL A 321 20.34 19.87 -2.48
CA VAL A 321 20.50 18.56 -3.13
C VAL A 321 19.21 17.75 -2.95
N PRO A 322 18.97 16.69 -3.75
CA PRO A 322 17.84 15.79 -3.57
C PRO A 322 17.82 15.14 -2.17
N VAL A 323 16.66 15.21 -1.52
CA VAL A 323 16.46 14.74 -0.15
C VAL A 323 15.08 14.10 0.02
N PHE A 324 15.01 13.07 0.87
CA PHE A 324 13.75 12.56 1.41
C PHE A 324 13.48 13.21 2.76
N GLU A 325 12.26 13.72 2.96
CA GLU A 325 11.86 14.44 4.15
C GLU A 325 10.52 13.95 4.68
N ILE A 326 10.41 13.89 6.01
CA ILE A 326 9.15 13.63 6.71
C ILE A 326 8.88 14.73 7.72
N ARG A 327 7.60 14.99 8.00
CA ARG A 327 7.15 15.89 9.05
C ARG A 327 5.92 15.35 9.77
N VAL A 328 5.87 15.63 11.07
CA VAL A 328 4.71 15.36 11.94
C VAL A 328 3.80 16.58 12.01
N ARG A 329 2.60 16.44 12.63
CA ARG A 329 1.56 17.50 12.71
C ARG A 329 2.06 18.86 13.22
N GLY A 330 3.00 18.87 14.16
CA GLY A 330 3.60 20.11 14.68
C GLY A 330 4.64 20.76 13.77
N GLY A 331 4.84 20.27 12.54
CA GLY A 331 5.82 20.79 11.58
C GLY A 331 7.26 20.30 11.80
N TYR A 332 7.60 19.73 12.96
CA TYR A 332 8.90 19.10 13.18
C TYR A 332 9.14 17.94 12.22
N GLY A 333 10.39 17.70 11.85
CA GLY A 333 10.70 16.68 10.85
C GLY A 333 12.13 16.17 10.89
N ALA A 334 12.40 15.30 9.92
CA ALA A 334 13.69 14.67 9.70
C ALA A 334 13.93 14.52 8.20
N ARG A 335 15.21 14.52 7.80
CA ARG A 335 15.60 14.48 6.40
C ARG A 335 16.81 13.60 6.17
N TRP A 336 16.83 12.91 5.04
CA TRP A 336 17.91 12.04 4.57
C TRP A 336 18.34 12.43 3.15
N SER A 337 19.43 11.82 2.67
CA SER A 337 19.68 11.71 1.24
C SER A 337 18.48 11.09 0.52
N LEU A 338 18.38 11.32 -0.80
CA LEU A 338 17.31 10.77 -1.65
C LEU A 338 17.06 9.27 -1.44
N ASP A 339 18.13 8.49 -1.34
CA ASP A 339 18.10 7.04 -1.16
C ASP A 339 17.88 6.61 0.31
N GLY A 340 17.83 7.54 1.26
CA GLY A 340 17.70 7.24 2.69
C GLY A 340 19.01 6.82 3.39
N SER A 341 20.12 6.67 2.67
CA SER A 341 21.36 6.09 3.21
C SER A 341 22.14 7.02 4.14
N GLN A 342 21.85 8.32 4.12
CA GLN A 342 22.53 9.31 4.97
C GLN A 342 21.52 10.20 5.68
N PHE A 343 21.53 10.19 7.01
CA PHE A 343 20.78 11.16 7.80
C PHE A 343 21.37 12.57 7.64
N ARG A 344 20.54 13.53 7.21
CA ARG A 344 20.96 14.91 6.95
C ARG A 344 20.68 15.84 8.12
N GLY A 345 19.64 15.57 8.90
CA GLY A 345 19.33 16.35 10.09
C GLY A 345 17.85 16.37 10.45
N PHE A 346 17.58 16.94 11.61
CA PHE A 346 16.25 17.29 12.06
C PHE A 346 15.81 18.65 11.51
N LEU A 347 14.51 18.86 11.50
CA LEU A 347 13.85 20.04 10.98
C LEU A 347 12.93 20.63 12.04
N GLU A 348 13.02 21.94 12.19
CA GLU A 348 12.08 22.71 12.99
C GLU A 348 10.79 22.96 12.19
N PRO A 349 9.69 23.35 12.85
CA PRO A 349 8.47 23.79 12.18
C PRO A 349 8.79 24.88 11.14
N PRO A 350 8.12 24.86 9.98
CA PRO A 350 8.26 25.93 9.00
C PRO A 350 8.00 27.29 9.65
N MET A 351 8.84 28.26 9.32
CA MET A 351 8.78 29.61 9.86
C MET A 351 9.17 30.57 8.75
N GLU A 352 8.31 31.55 8.48
CA GLU A 352 8.59 32.63 7.53
C GLU A 352 9.86 33.36 7.98
N GLU A 353 10.82 33.55 7.06
CA GLU A 353 12.14 34.11 7.36
C GLU A 353 12.91 33.39 8.51
N GLY A 354 12.62 32.10 8.75
CA GLY A 354 13.23 31.32 9.84
C GLY A 354 14.77 31.29 9.78
N TYR A 355 15.36 31.46 8.60
CA TYR A 355 16.80 31.55 8.43
C TYR A 355 17.42 32.76 9.11
N LEU A 356 16.72 33.90 9.14
CA LEU A 356 17.16 35.10 9.87
C LEU A 356 17.21 34.86 11.38
N HIS A 357 16.33 33.98 11.87
CA HIS A 357 16.19 33.67 13.31
C HIS A 357 16.86 32.35 13.72
N LYS A 358 17.60 31.71 12.81
CA LYS A 358 18.21 30.39 13.01
C LYS A 358 17.21 29.31 13.46
N TRP A 359 15.94 29.46 13.05
CA TRP A 359 14.83 28.56 13.40
C TRP A 359 14.74 28.28 14.91
N ARG A 360 14.93 29.32 15.73
CA ARG A 360 14.73 29.25 17.18
C ARG A 360 13.26 29.51 17.49
N HIS A 361 12.66 28.64 18.31
CA HIS A 361 11.27 28.68 18.73
C HIS A 361 11.14 28.83 20.24
#